data_AF-A0A848Y7N1-F1
#
_entry.id   AF-A0A848Y7N1-F1
#
_cell.length_a   1.000
_cell.length_b   1.000
_cell.length_c   1.000
_cell.angle_alpha   90.00
_cell.angle_beta   90.00
_cell.angle_gamma   90.00
#
_symmetry.space_group_name_H-M   'P 1'
#
loop_
_entity.id
_entity.type
_entity.pdbx_description
1 polymer ?
#
loop_
_entity_poly.entity_id
_entity_poly.type
_entity_poly.pdbx_seq_one_letter_code
_entity_poly.pdbx_strand_id
1 'polypeptide(L)'
;AKLIVGNEIANPTIDPKLVETIRNANRWRALLTTGEATSIDSLAEFDGIPASEISRILPLAFLAPDITKAILTGKQPVDLTAKRLKRIGKLPASWSEQRQLLRMPF
;
A
#
# COMPACT_ATOMS: atom_id res chain seq x y z
N ALA A 1 27.51 -23.53 -19.94
CA ALA A 1 26.59 -23.79 -18.81
C ALA A 1 27.16 -23.16 -17.54
N LYS A 2 26.41 -22.30 -16.85
CA LYS A 2 26.72 -21.91 -15.47
C LYS A 2 25.39 -21.62 -14.77
N LEU A 3 24.97 -22.58 -13.95
CA LEU A 3 23.86 -22.45 -13.00
C LEU A 3 24.33 -21.59 -11.83
N ILE A 4 23.56 -20.57 -11.48
CA ILE A 4 23.64 -19.92 -10.18
C ILE A 4 22.31 -20.22 -9.48
N VAL A 5 22.33 -21.29 -8.68
CA VAL A 5 21.33 -21.53 -7.64
C VAL A 5 21.78 -20.69 -6.45
N GLY A 6 21.24 -19.48 -6.36
CA GLY A 6 21.39 -18.59 -5.21
C GLY A 6 20.00 -18.33 -4.67
N ASN A 7 19.59 -19.11 -3.67
CA ASN A 7 18.49 -18.76 -2.79
C ASN A 7 18.93 -17.57 -1.93
N GLU A 8 18.97 -16.39 -2.55
CA GLU A 8 19.05 -15.12 -1.82
C GLU A 8 17.72 -14.98 -1.10
N ILE A 9 17.73 -15.27 0.20
CA ILE A 9 16.69 -14.78 1.10
C ILE A 9 16.80 -13.26 0.99
N ALA A 10 16.01 -12.67 0.11
CA ALA A 10 16.01 -11.25 -0.16
C ALA A 10 15.85 -10.55 1.19
N ASN A 11 16.92 -9.88 1.65
CA ASN A 11 16.81 -8.99 2.78
C ASN A 11 15.65 -8.04 2.45
N PRO A 12 14.68 -7.85 3.36
CA PRO A 12 13.53 -7.02 3.07
C PRO A 12 13.97 -5.56 2.95
N THR A 13 14.46 -5.18 1.77
CA THR A 13 14.78 -3.82 1.41
C THR A 13 13.46 -3.09 1.28
N ILE A 14 13.36 -1.94 1.95
CA ILE A 14 12.20 -1.04 1.86
C ILE A 14 11.85 -0.85 0.38
N ASP A 15 10.66 -1.28 -0.04
CA ASP A 15 10.17 -1.07 -1.41
C ASP A 15 9.68 0.39 -1.51
N PRO A 16 10.40 1.28 -2.21
CA PRO A 16 10.06 2.70 -2.22
C PRO A 16 8.69 2.96 -2.84
N LYS A 17 8.28 2.17 -3.84
CA LYS A 17 6.98 2.31 -4.49
C LYS A 17 5.84 1.88 -3.58
N LEU A 18 6.08 0.85 -2.77
CA LEU A 18 5.11 0.41 -1.77
C LEU A 18 4.95 1.47 -0.69
N VAL A 19 6.06 2.01 -0.17
CA VAL A 19 6.04 3.11 0.80
C VAL A 19 5.34 4.34 0.24
N GLU A 20 5.63 4.73 -0.99
CA GLU A 20 4.97 5.85 -1.67
C GLU A 20 3.47 5.61 -1.82
N THR A 21 3.05 4.39 -2.18
CA THR A 21 1.63 4.03 -2.28
C THR A 21 0.90 4.23 -0.94
N ILE A 22 1.49 3.78 0.17
CA ILE A 22 0.92 3.97 1.51
C ILE A 22 0.90 5.43 1.92
N ARG A 23 1.96 6.18 1.59
CA ARG A 23 2.05 7.61 1.88
C ARG A 23 0.95 8.40 1.16
N ASN A 24 0.75 8.14 -0.13
CA ASN A 24 -0.26 8.82 -0.94
C ASN A 24 -1.66 8.50 -0.43
N ALA A 25 -1.95 7.24 -0.09
CA ALA A 25 -3.23 6.86 0.49
C ALA A 25 -3.53 7.67 1.77
N ASN A 26 -2.56 7.74 2.69
CA ASN A 26 -2.71 8.48 3.94
C ASN A 26 -2.82 10.00 3.73
N ARG A 27 -2.04 10.56 2.79
CA ARG A 27 -2.11 11.98 2.42
C ARG A 27 -3.49 12.35 1.89
N TRP A 28 -4.03 11.59 0.93
CA TRP A 28 -5.35 11.85 0.38
C TRP A 28 -6.46 11.71 1.41
N ARG A 29 -6.38 10.69 2.28
CA ARG A 29 -7.30 10.58 3.41
C ARG A 29 -7.24 11.83 4.29
N ALA A 30 -6.05 12.34 4.60
CA ALA A 30 -5.88 13.54 5.41
C ALA A 30 -6.47 14.79 4.73
N LEU A 31 -6.21 15.00 3.44
CA LEU A 31 -6.77 16.11 2.66
C LEU A 31 -8.31 16.07 2.63
N LEU A 32 -8.91 14.89 2.47
CA LEU A 32 -10.36 14.72 2.53
C LEU A 32 -10.92 14.95 3.95
N THR A 33 -10.19 14.52 4.97
CA THR A 33 -10.63 14.66 6.38
C THR A 33 -10.54 16.10 6.87
N THR A 34 -9.52 16.85 6.40
CA THR A 34 -9.32 18.26 6.73
C THR A 34 -10.22 19.20 5.91
N GLY A 35 -10.79 18.70 4.80
CA GLY A 35 -11.58 19.49 3.87
C GLY A 35 -10.76 20.30 2.86
N GLU A 36 -9.42 20.13 2.86
CA GLU A 36 -8.55 20.71 1.83
C GLU A 36 -8.84 20.15 0.43
N ALA A 37 -9.34 18.91 0.37
CA ALA A 37 -9.96 18.34 -0.82
C ALA A 37 -11.40 17.94 -0.51
N THR A 38 -12.30 18.14 -1.47
CA THR A 38 -13.74 17.93 -1.30
C THR A 38 -14.23 16.62 -1.92
N SER A 39 -13.45 16.03 -2.82
CA SER A 39 -13.79 14.80 -3.54
C SER A 39 -12.56 14.09 -4.12
N ILE A 40 -12.74 12.85 -4.58
CA ILE A 40 -11.71 12.14 -5.34
C ILE A 40 -11.33 12.89 -6.63
N ASP A 41 -12.29 13.52 -7.30
CA ASP A 41 -12.02 14.29 -8.51
C ASP A 41 -11.18 15.54 -8.21
N SER A 42 -11.43 16.23 -7.09
CA SER A 42 -10.59 17.36 -6.66
C SER A 42 -9.15 16.93 -6.36
N LEU A 43 -8.96 15.75 -5.76
CA LEU A 43 -7.62 15.18 -5.55
C LEU A 43 -6.94 14.82 -6.87
N ALA A 44 -7.71 14.30 -7.82
CA ALA A 44 -7.21 13.91 -9.14
C ALA A 44 -6.71 15.12 -9.93
N GLU A 45 -7.45 16.23 -9.88
CA GLU A 45 -7.05 17.52 -10.46
C GLU A 45 -5.81 18.08 -9.76
N PHE A 46 -5.78 18.07 -8.41
CA PHE A 46 -4.68 18.64 -7.64
C PHE A 46 -3.35 17.93 -7.86
N ASP A 47 -3.35 16.59 -7.85
CA ASP A 47 -2.13 15.79 -7.98
C ASP A 47 -1.82 15.37 -9.44
N GLY A 48 -2.72 15.64 -10.40
CA GLY A 48 -2.58 15.19 -11.79
C GLY A 48 -2.63 13.66 -11.95
N ILE A 49 -3.31 12.97 -11.04
CA ILE A 49 -3.42 11.51 -10.99
C ILE A 49 -4.86 11.12 -11.35
N PRO A 50 -5.08 10.10 -12.20
CA PRO A 50 -6.43 9.66 -12.54
C PRO A 50 -7.26 9.30 -11.30
N ALA A 51 -8.52 9.77 -11.24
CA ALA A 51 -9.45 9.47 -10.16
C ALA A 51 -9.61 7.96 -9.87
N SER A 52 -9.49 7.12 -10.91
CA SER A 52 -9.52 5.66 -10.79
C SER A 52 -8.32 5.07 -10.04
N GLU A 53 -7.14 5.69 -10.14
CA GLU A 53 -5.95 5.29 -9.39
C GLU A 53 -6.04 5.77 -7.94
N ILE A 54 -6.54 6.98 -7.71
CA ILE A 54 -6.81 7.49 -6.35
C ILE A 54 -7.83 6.58 -5.65
N SER A 55 -8.95 6.27 -6.31
CA SER A 55 -9.99 5.37 -5.77
C SER A 55 -9.46 3.99 -5.40
N ARG A 56 -8.46 3.48 -6.14
CA ARG A 56 -7.83 2.17 -5.89
C ARG A 56 -6.88 2.19 -4.70
N ILE A 57 -6.19 3.30 -4.49
CA ILE A 57 -5.15 3.43 -3.46
C ILE A 57 -5.71 3.98 -2.15
N LEU A 58 -6.70 4.88 -2.19
CA LEU A 58 -7.26 5.55 -1.01
C LEU A 58 -7.71 4.55 0.09
N PRO A 59 -8.35 3.40 -0.22
CA PRO A 59 -8.68 2.40 0.81
C PRO A 59 -7.48 1.87 1.59
N LEU A 60 -6.27 1.93 1.03
CA LEU A 60 -5.04 1.47 1.69
C LEU A 60 -4.63 2.37 2.87
N ALA A 61 -5.24 3.55 3.01
CA ALA A 61 -5.08 4.40 4.20
C ALA A 61 -5.70 3.77 5.47
N PHE A 62 -6.52 2.73 5.31
CA PHE A 62 -7.19 2.00 6.39
C PHE A 62 -6.56 0.63 6.67
N LEU A 63 -5.34 0.41 6.20
CA LEU A 63 -4.56 -0.76 6.59
C LEU A 63 -4.31 -0.77 8.10
N ALA A 64 -4.30 -1.97 8.66
CA ALA A 64 -3.95 -2.17 10.05
C ALA A 64 -2.59 -1.51 10.38
N PRO A 65 -2.46 -0.81 11.53
CA PRO A 65 -1.27 -0.01 11.83
C PRO A 65 0.05 -0.78 11.81
N ASP A 66 0.02 -2.04 12.24
CA ASP A 66 1.13 -2.97 12.22
C ASP A 66 1.55 -3.38 10.80
N ILE A 67 0.61 -3.50 9.87
CA ILE A 67 0.90 -3.73 8.45
C ILE A 67 1.60 -2.53 7.83
N THR A 68 1.07 -1.33 8.09
CA THR A 68 1.70 -0.07 7.67
C THR A 68 3.12 0.03 8.22
N LYS A 69 3.32 -0.26 9.51
CA LYS A 69 4.64 -0.29 10.15
C LYS A 69 5.57 -1.32 9.50
N ALA A 70 5.07 -2.52 9.20
CA ALA A 70 5.88 -3.56 8.55
C ALA A 70 6.36 -3.07 7.19
N ILE A 71 5.48 -2.48 6.37
CA ILE A 71 5.83 -1.89 5.07
C ILE A 71 6.91 -0.81 5.20
N LEU A 72 6.71 0.15 6.12
CA LEU A 72 7.63 1.28 6.30
C LEU A 72 9.01 0.85 6.85
N THR A 73 9.08 -0.30 7.53
CA THR A 73 10.31 -0.84 8.10
C THR A 73 10.92 -1.97 7.26
N GLY A 74 10.37 -2.22 6.06
CA GLY A 74 10.81 -3.30 5.18
C GLY A 74 10.33 -4.69 5.60
N LYS A 75 9.69 -4.88 6.77
CA LYS A 75 9.30 -6.19 7.30
C LYS A 75 8.05 -6.81 6.65
N GLN A 76 7.57 -6.26 5.54
CA GLN A 76 6.47 -6.86 4.78
C GLN A 76 6.88 -8.19 4.14
N PRO A 77 5.91 -9.08 3.82
CA PRO A 77 6.15 -10.25 2.99
C PRO A 77 6.78 -9.87 1.64
N VAL A 78 7.72 -10.69 1.13
CA VAL A 78 8.48 -10.39 -0.10
C VAL A 78 7.57 -10.27 -1.34
N ASP A 79 6.43 -10.97 -1.33
CA ASP A 79 5.43 -10.93 -2.40
C ASP A 79 4.49 -9.72 -2.28
N LEU A 80 4.49 -9.00 -1.15
CA LEU A 80 3.71 -7.79 -0.94
C LEU A 80 4.39 -6.57 -1.59
N THR A 81 4.13 -6.40 -2.88
CA THR A 81 4.57 -5.24 -3.67
C THR A 81 3.46 -4.20 -3.81
N ALA A 82 3.80 -2.97 -4.21
CA ALA A 82 2.81 -1.93 -4.54
C ALA A 82 1.78 -2.42 -5.58
N LYS A 83 2.23 -3.17 -6.59
CA LYS A 83 1.37 -3.75 -7.63
C LYS A 83 0.41 -4.78 -7.05
N ARG A 84 0.88 -5.68 -6.17
CA ARG A 84 0.01 -6.67 -5.50
C ARG A 84 -1.03 -5.96 -4.64
N LEU A 85 -0.60 -4.99 -3.84
CA LEU A 85 -1.47 -4.27 -2.91
C LEU A 85 -2.60 -3.52 -3.64
N LYS A 86 -2.29 -2.82 -4.74
CA LYS A 86 -3.28 -2.15 -5.59
C LYS A 86 -4.28 -3.11 -6.27
N ARG A 87 -3.95 -4.38 -6.45
CA ARG A 87 -4.81 -5.38 -7.13
C ARG A 87 -5.83 -6.07 -6.21
N ILE A 88 -5.79 -5.81 -4.90
CA ILE A 88 -6.69 -6.46 -3.92
C ILE A 88 -8.16 -6.10 -4.16
N GLY A 89 -8.43 -4.96 -4.79
CA GLY A 89 -9.78 -4.52 -5.12
C GLY A 89 -10.54 -4.05 -3.89
N LYS A 90 -11.00 -4.98 -3.04
CA LYS A 90 -11.72 -4.69 -1.80
C LYS A 90 -10.85 -5.03 -0.59
N LEU A 91 -10.37 -4.01 0.10
CA LEU A 91 -9.70 -4.18 1.39
C LEU A 91 -10.75 -4.52 2.47
N PRO A 92 -10.61 -5.63 3.22
CA PRO A 92 -11.51 -5.94 4.32
C PRO A 92 -11.47 -4.89 5.42
N ALA A 93 -12.60 -4.64 6.09
CA ALA A 93 -12.65 -3.73 7.23
C ALA A 93 -12.01 -4.34 8.49
N SER A 94 -12.08 -5.66 8.66
CA SER A 94 -11.44 -6.37 9.76
C SER A 94 -9.93 -6.43 9.57
N TRP A 95 -9.17 -5.90 10.53
CA TRP A 95 -7.71 -5.98 10.50
C TRP A 95 -7.17 -7.41 10.53
N SER A 96 -7.86 -8.33 11.22
CA SER A 96 -7.47 -9.74 11.21
C SER A 96 -7.60 -10.35 9.80
N GLU A 97 -8.66 -10.00 9.08
CA GLU A 97 -8.84 -10.42 7.68
C GLU A 97 -7.80 -9.76 6.76
N GLN A 98 -7.42 -8.50 7.01
CA GLN A 98 -6.34 -7.84 6.27
C GLN A 98 -5.00 -8.57 6.45
N ARG A 99 -4.64 -8.94 7.69
CA ARG A 99 -3.41 -9.70 7.97
C ARG A 99 -3.39 -11.03 7.23
N GLN A 100 -4.50 -11.77 7.28
CA GLN A 100 -4.65 -13.04 6.57
C GLN A 100 -4.54 -12.87 5.05
N LEU A 101 -5.26 -11.90 4.48
CA LEU A 101 -5.26 -11.60 3.05
C LEU A 101 -3.86 -11.20 2.54
N LEU A 102 -3.16 -10.39 3.32
CA LEU A 102 -1.83 -9.87 2.98
C LEU A 102 -0.70 -10.85 3.30
N ARG A 103 -1.00 -11.94 4.04
CA ARG A 103 -0.06 -12.96 4.50
C ARG A 103 0.99 -12.39 5.46
N MET A 104 0.53 -11.53 6.37
CA MET A 104 1.39 -10.95 7.39
C MET A 104 1.88 -12.04 8.36
N PRO A 105 3.14 -11.98 8.83
CA PRO A 105 3.74 -13.04 9.63
C PRO A 105 3.38 -12.97 11.14
N PHE A 106 2.42 -12.13 11.54
CA PHE A 106 2.04 -11.86 12.93
C PHE A 106 0.53 -11.73 13.09
#